data_AF-A0A432PGU2-F1
#
_entry.id   AF-A0A432PGU2-F1
#
_cell.length_a   1.000
_cell.length_b   1.000
_cell.length_c   1.000
_cell.angle_alpha   90.00
_cell.angle_beta   90.00
_cell.angle_gamma   90.00
#
_symmetry.space_group_name_H-M   'P 1'
#
loop_
_entity.id
_entity.type
_entity.pdbx_description
1 polymer ?
#
loop_
_entity_poly.entity_id
_entity_poly.type
_entity_poly.pdbx_seq_one_letter_code
_entity_poly.pdbx_strand_id
1 'polypeptide(L)'
;MKSICVAAILAALTASAASAETIGVSMQSFDNNFQTLLREGLSARATQVGGVSLQIEDAQTDVSKQLNQVNNFIAAGVDAIIVTL
;
A
#
# COMPACT_ATOMS: atom_id res chain seq x y z
N MET A 1 -33.95 -24.21 -15.65
CA MET A 1 -32.56 -24.75 -15.53
C MET A 1 -31.51 -23.79 -16.10
N LYS A 2 -31.63 -23.31 -17.35
CA LYS A 2 -30.66 -22.36 -17.96
C LYS A 2 -30.53 -21.03 -17.20
N SER A 3 -31.63 -20.49 -16.67
CA SER A 3 -31.63 -19.22 -15.90
C SER A 3 -30.94 -19.33 -14.54
N ILE A 4 -30.90 -20.51 -13.93
CA ILE A 4 -30.23 -20.76 -12.64
C ILE A 4 -28.71 -20.79 -12.84
N CYS A 5 -28.24 -21.37 -13.96
CA CYS A 5 -26.82 -21.39 -14.31
C CYS A 5 -26.27 -19.97 -14.56
N VAL A 6 -27.05 -19.10 -15.21
CA VAL A 6 -26.64 -17.71 -15.47
C VAL A 6 -26.57 -16.88 -14.19
N ALA A 7 -27.51 -17.06 -13.26
CA ALA A 7 -27.49 -16.39 -11.97
C ALA A 7 -26.30 -16.82 -11.09
N ALA A 8 -25.92 -18.10 -11.13
CA ALA A 8 -24.77 -18.61 -10.39
C ALA A 8 -23.43 -18.04 -10.90
N ILE A 9 -23.30 -17.81 -12.22
CA ILE A 9 -22.11 -17.20 -12.82
C ILE A 9 -22.00 -15.73 -12.41
N LEU A 10 -23.11 -14.97 -12.42
CA LEU A 10 -23.12 -13.58 -11.99
C LEU A 10 -22.79 -13.41 -10.50
N ALA A 11 -23.27 -14.31 -9.64
CA ALA A 11 -22.93 -14.30 -8.22
C ALA A 11 -21.45 -14.64 -7.95
N ALA A 12 -20.85 -15.52 -8.76
CA ALA A 12 -19.43 -15.85 -8.68
C ALA A 12 -18.52 -14.67 -9.10
N LEU A 13 -18.98 -13.81 -10.01
CA LEU A 13 -18.26 -12.58 -10.41
C LEU A 13 -18.25 -11.50 -9.32
N THR A 14 -19.18 -11.56 -8.36
CA THR A 14 -19.23 -10.65 -7.21
C THR A 14 -18.50 -11.19 -5.97
N ALA A 15 -18.04 -12.44 -6.02
CA ALA A 15 -17.29 -13.04 -4.94
C ALA A 15 -15.85 -12.49 -4.96
N SER A 16 -15.63 -11.50 -4.09
CA SER A 16 -14.32 -11.14 -3.55
C SER A 16 -13.41 -10.31 -4.47
N ALA A 17 -13.77 -9.05 -4.69
CA ALA A 17 -12.74 -8.03 -4.76
C ALA A 17 -12.10 -7.96 -3.36
N ALA A 18 -11.01 -8.67 -3.15
CA ALA A 18 -10.18 -8.47 -1.97
C ALA A 18 -9.63 -7.04 -2.06
N SER A 19 -10.25 -6.10 -1.33
CA SER A 19 -9.71 -4.75 -1.19
C SER A 19 -8.39 -4.88 -0.46
N ALA A 20 -7.28 -4.65 -1.16
CA ALA A 20 -6.00 -4.59 -0.52
C ALA A 20 -5.88 -3.26 0.24
N GLU A 21 -5.61 -3.28 1.55
CA GLU A 21 -5.31 -2.08 2.30
C GLU A 21 -4.05 -1.42 1.72
N THR A 22 -4.13 -0.13 1.41
CA THR A 22 -3.02 0.63 0.84
C THR A 22 -2.35 1.47 1.92
N ILE A 23 -1.04 1.31 2.08
CA ILE A 23 -0.24 2.04 3.08
C ILE A 23 0.80 2.90 2.36
N GLY A 24 0.75 4.22 2.61
CA GLY A 24 1.78 5.15 2.18
C GLY A 24 2.96 5.13 3.14
N VAL A 25 4.18 5.02 2.62
CA VAL A 25 5.42 4.99 3.41
C VAL A 25 6.32 6.12 2.92
N SER A 26 6.46 7.18 3.72
CA SER A 26 7.39 8.27 3.42
C SER A 26 8.68 8.08 4.22
N MET A 27 9.76 7.72 3.52
CA MET A 27 11.05 7.41 4.14
C MET A 27 12.00 8.60 4.09
N GLN A 28 12.82 8.80 5.13
CA GLN A 28 13.78 9.91 5.17
C GLN A 28 14.74 9.92 3.96
N SER A 29 15.37 8.78 3.67
CA SER A 29 16.31 8.60 2.56
C SER A 29 16.44 7.12 2.22
N PHE A 30 16.60 6.79 0.94
CA PHE A 30 16.96 5.44 0.51
C PHE A 30 18.46 5.12 0.58
N ASP A 31 19.29 6.12 0.87
CA ASP A 31 20.75 6.02 0.75
C ASP A 31 21.44 5.44 1.99
N ASN A 32 20.68 5.19 3.07
CA ASN A 32 21.23 4.61 4.28
C ASN A 32 20.84 3.13 4.44
N ASN A 33 21.76 2.33 5.01
CA ASN A 33 21.58 0.89 5.15
C ASN A 33 20.38 0.52 6.03
N PHE A 34 20.10 1.28 7.08
CA PHE A 34 18.99 1.00 7.98
C PHE A 34 17.63 1.13 7.27
N GLN A 35 17.43 2.22 6.54
CA GLN A 35 16.22 2.48 5.78
C GLN A 35 16.07 1.49 4.62
N THR A 36 17.18 1.05 4.01
CA THR A 36 17.14 -0.05 3.02
C THR A 36 16.61 -1.34 3.64
N LEU A 37 17.16 -1.76 4.78
CA LEU A 37 16.68 -2.95 5.49
C LEU A 37 15.23 -2.80 5.94
N LEU A 38 14.82 -1.60 6.37
CA LEU A 38 13.44 -1.32 6.76
C LEU A 38 12.49 -1.45 5.57
N ARG A 39 12.84 -0.91 4.40
CA ARG A 39 12.04 -1.01 3.16
C ARG A 39 11.88 -2.45 2.71
N GLU A 40 12.96 -3.23 2.75
CA GLU A 40 12.95 -4.65 2.44
C GLU A 40 12.10 -5.44 3.44
N GLY A 41 12.23 -5.16 4.74
CA GLY A 41 11.43 -5.76 5.80
C GLY A 41 9.94 -5.46 5.68
N LEU A 42 9.58 -4.20 5.37
CA LEU A 42 8.20 -3.79 5.10
C LEU A 42 7.61 -4.55 3.90
N SER A 43 8.36 -4.62 2.79
CA SER A 43 7.94 -5.32 1.57
C SER A 43 7.76 -6.82 1.80
N ALA A 44 8.68 -7.44 2.53
CA ALA A 44 8.59 -8.85 2.92
C ALA A 44 7.38 -9.09 3.83
N ARG A 45 7.13 -8.20 4.80
CA ARG A 45 5.98 -8.33 5.71
C ARG A 45 4.65 -8.15 4.98
N ALA A 46 4.52 -7.17 4.09
CA ALA A 46 3.33 -6.95 3.29
C ALA A 46 3.00 -8.18 2.43
N THR A 47 4.02 -8.80 1.83
CA THR A 47 3.87 -10.06 1.08
C THR A 47 3.42 -11.21 1.98
N GLN A 48 3.98 -11.34 3.18
CA GLN A 48 3.64 -12.42 4.12
C GLN A 48 2.20 -12.32 4.65
N VAL A 49 1.73 -11.11 4.97
CA VAL A 49 0.37 -10.94 5.48
C VAL A 49 -0.66 -11.04 4.37
N GLY A 50 -0.30 -10.65 3.14
CA GLY A 50 -1.23 -10.57 2.02
C GLY A 50 -2.26 -9.46 2.23
N GLY A 51 -2.93 -9.05 1.15
CA GLY A 51 -3.95 -8.00 1.23
C GLY A 51 -3.41 -6.60 1.52
N VAL A 52 -2.10 -6.38 1.60
CA VAL A 52 -1.52 -5.05 1.83
C VAL A 52 -0.71 -4.61 0.61
N SER A 53 -0.98 -3.40 0.12
CA SER A 53 -0.21 -2.71 -0.91
C SER A 53 0.60 -1.56 -0.28
N LEU A 54 1.87 -1.45 -0.62
CA LEU A 54 2.74 -0.38 -0.12
C LEU A 54 3.05 0.63 -1.23
N GLN A 55 2.82 1.92 -0.97
CA GLN A 55 3.34 3.01 -1.77
C GLN A 55 4.51 3.66 -1.03
N ILE A 56 5.74 3.37 -1.46
CA ILE A 56 6.95 3.82 -0.77
C ILE A 56 7.60 4.97 -1.53
N GLU A 57 7.80 6.10 -0.85
CA GLU A 57 8.33 7.34 -1.40
C GLU A 57 9.60 7.77 -0.63
N ASP A 58 10.55 8.36 -1.36
CA ASP A 58 11.83 8.84 -0.82
C ASP A 58 11.81 10.36 -0.61
N ALA A 59 11.95 10.80 0.65
CA ALA A 59 11.98 12.20 1.02
C ALA A 59 13.34 12.87 0.75
N GLN A 60 14.42 12.12 0.48
CA GLN A 60 15.75 12.66 0.16
C GLN A 60 16.24 13.68 1.20
N THR A 61 15.99 13.42 2.48
CA THR A 61 16.31 14.32 3.61
C THR A 61 15.66 15.71 3.52
N ASP A 62 14.68 15.91 2.64
CA ASP A 62 13.91 17.15 2.51
C ASP A 62 12.57 17.03 3.25
N VAL A 63 12.44 17.77 4.35
CA VAL A 63 11.23 17.81 5.19
C VAL A 63 10.02 18.36 4.43
N SER A 64 10.22 19.30 3.51
CA SER A 64 9.13 19.86 2.71
C SER A 64 8.61 18.81 1.72
N LYS A 65 9.52 18.04 1.13
CA LYS A 65 9.17 16.89 0.28
C LYS A 65 8.44 15.80 1.08
N GLN A 66 8.92 15.48 2.28
CA GLN A 66 8.29 14.53 3.19
C GLN A 66 6.85 14.95 3.53
N LEU A 67 6.64 16.23 3.86
CA LEU A 67 5.32 16.77 4.15
C LEU A 67 4.39 16.70 2.92
N ASN A 68 4.90 17.02 1.73
CA ASN A 68 4.13 16.91 0.49
C ASN A 68 3.72 15.47 0.18
N GLN A 69 4.60 14.49 0.44
CA GLN A 69 4.26 13.07 0.30
C GLN A 69 3.13 12.66 1.25
N VAL A 70 3.18 13.08 2.52
CA VAL A 70 2.09 12.85 3.48
C VAL A 70 0.77 13.44 2.98
N ASN A 71 0.78 14.68 2.48
CA ASN A 71 -0.42 15.31 1.92
C ASN A 71 -0.96 14.55 0.69
N ASN A 72 -0.06 14.07 -0.17
CA ASN A 72 -0.43 13.27 -1.34
C ASN A 72 -1.05 11.92 -0.94
N PHE A 73 -0.53 11.26 0.10
CA PHE A 73 -1.11 10.02 0.62
C PHE A 73 -2.51 10.26 1.21
N ILE A 74 -2.70 11.35 1.95
CA ILE A 74 -4.02 11.74 2.47
C ILE A 74 -4.99 11.98 1.30
N ALA A 75 -4.57 12.71 0.28
CA ALA A 75 -5.38 12.98 -0.90
C ALA A 75 -5.71 11.70 -1.71
N ALA A 76 -4.78 10.74 -1.74
CA ALA A 76 -4.96 9.44 -2.38
C ALA A 76 -5.86 8.49 -1.58
N GLY A 77 -6.20 8.83 -0.33
CA GLY A 77 -7.08 8.02 0.52
C GLY A 77 -6.45 6.71 0.96
N VAL A 78 -5.13 6.68 1.22
CA VAL A 78 -4.48 5.49 1.79
C VAL A 78 -5.05 5.17 3.18
N ASP A 79 -5.05 3.88 3.54
CA ASP A 79 -5.62 3.40 4.80
C ASP A 79 -4.71 3.68 6.01
N ALA A 80 -3.39 3.79 5.78
CA ALA A 80 -2.44 4.20 6.80
C ALA A 80 -1.20 4.90 6.20
N ILE A 81 -0.50 5.68 7.03
CA ILE A 81 0.75 6.34 6.68
C ILE A 81 1.84 5.95 7.67
N ILE A 82 3.00 5.55 7.16
CA ILE A 82 4.24 5.34 7.90
C ILE A 82 5.22 6.45 7.52
N VAL A 83 5.82 7.11 8.51
CA VAL A 83 6.83 8.16 8.32
C VAL A 83 8.10 7.77 9.06
N THR A 84 9.26 7.83 8.39
CA THR A 84 10.56 7.52 9.00
C THR A 84 11.48 8.74 9.05
N LEU A 85 12.39 8.74 10.04
CA LEU A 85 13.36 9.80 10.33
C LEU A 85 14.80 9.28 10.25
#